data_AF-A0A838J9H0-F1
#
_entry.id   AF-A0A838J9H0-F1
#
_cell.length_a   1.000
_cell.length_b   1.000
_cell.length_c   1.000
_cell.angle_alpha   90.00
_cell.angle_beta   90.00
_cell.angle_gamma   90.00
#
_symmetry.space_group_name_H-M   'P 1'
#
loop_
_entity.id
_entity.type
_entity.pdbx_description
1 polymer ?
#
loop_
_entity_poly.entity_id
_entity_poly.type
_entity_poly.pdbx_seq_one_letter_code
_entity_poly.pdbx_strand_id
1 'polypeptide(L)'
;MMPILAPRFLRALRFTLTGGISLTTLAIITGSVIYPSIFALDGAAVYLGLFVLSAVCYLIFVWVFTRRAPFADGLALRHGLLWGGLLSGLWLIEIMSGNFGDPSLLLIKFLYFGATLAAFILPLFAGLLGGLQTGRSRTGTLIGLWGGLLNGTCACLALVGLGLFFNGKFQHDPQTLREFAHSGAPNLPTYVFGDFLAGGINHLWLVGPALGSLFGTLGGLVGAPLAKQRSPSTRRAA
;
A
#
# COMPACT_ATOMS: atom_id res chain seq x y z
N MET A 1 -17.91 -3.40 29.28
CA MET A 1 -17.32 -4.45 28.43
C MET A 1 -17.46 -4.02 26.98
N MET A 2 -16.37 -3.71 26.29
CA MET A 2 -16.43 -3.39 24.85
C MET A 2 -16.18 -4.67 24.03
N PRO A 3 -16.87 -4.82 22.89
CA PRO A 3 -16.87 -6.07 22.13
C PRO A 3 -15.48 -6.34 21.54
N ILE A 4 -14.97 -7.54 21.79
CA ILE A 4 -13.88 -8.15 21.02
C ILE A 4 -14.29 -8.06 19.54
N LEU A 5 -13.36 -7.67 18.65
CA LEU A 5 -13.63 -7.68 17.21
C LEU A 5 -14.26 -9.01 16.80
N ALA A 6 -15.36 -8.96 16.06
CA ALA A 6 -16.03 -10.17 15.60
C ALA A 6 -15.03 -11.06 14.84
N PRO A 7 -14.90 -12.36 15.17
CA PRO A 7 -13.98 -13.29 14.49
C PRO A 7 -14.15 -13.37 12.97
N ARG A 8 -15.28 -12.88 12.44
CA ARG A 8 -15.53 -12.74 11.00
C ARG A 8 -14.64 -11.67 10.35
N PHE A 9 -14.40 -10.55 11.03
CA PHE A 9 -13.62 -9.43 10.51
C PHE A 9 -12.14 -9.77 10.35
N LEU A 10 -11.54 -10.42 11.37
CA LEU A 10 -10.15 -10.87 11.31
C LEU A 10 -9.92 -11.92 10.22
N ARG A 11 -10.93 -12.79 9.99
CA ARG A 11 -10.91 -13.75 8.88
C ARG A 11 -10.96 -13.05 7.53
N ALA A 12 -11.86 -12.09 7.35
CA ALA A 12 -11.96 -11.32 6.11
C ALA A 12 -10.63 -10.62 5.79
N LEU A 13 -10.03 -9.92 6.76
CA LEU A 13 -8.71 -9.30 6.60
C LEU A 13 -7.65 -10.29 6.14
N ARG A 14 -7.57 -11.44 6.82
CA ARG A 14 -6.61 -12.49 6.50
C ARG A 14 -6.79 -12.94 5.06
N PHE A 15 -8.02 -13.29 4.66
CA PHE A 15 -8.31 -13.75 3.31
C PHE A 15 -8.04 -12.68 2.25
N THR A 16 -8.37 -11.42 2.52
CA THR A 16 -8.09 -10.31 1.59
C THR A 16 -6.59 -10.16 1.37
N LEU A 17 -5.77 -10.10 2.42
CA LEU A 17 -4.33 -9.91 2.27
C LEU A 17 -3.63 -11.17 1.71
N THR A 18 -3.96 -12.36 2.19
CA THR A 18 -3.36 -13.60 1.65
C THR A 18 -3.80 -13.83 0.22
N GLY A 19 -5.07 -13.58 -0.10
CA GLY A 19 -5.61 -13.69 -1.45
C GLY A 19 -4.98 -12.68 -2.39
N GLY A 20 -4.86 -11.41 -1.96
CA GLY A 20 -4.20 -10.37 -2.74
C GLY A 20 -2.74 -10.71 -3.05
N ILE A 21 -1.95 -11.12 -2.05
CA ILE A 21 -0.55 -11.56 -2.27
C ILE A 21 -0.48 -12.78 -3.19
N SER A 22 -1.40 -13.74 -3.05
CA SER A 22 -1.44 -14.92 -3.92
C SER A 22 -1.75 -14.55 -5.37
N LEU A 23 -2.71 -13.63 -5.59
CA LEU A 23 -3.06 -13.13 -6.91
C LEU A 23 -1.92 -12.33 -7.53
N THR A 24 -1.26 -11.45 -6.77
CA THR A 24 -0.07 -10.72 -7.23
C THR A 24 1.05 -11.70 -7.60
N THR A 25 1.29 -12.72 -6.78
CA THR A 25 2.32 -13.75 -7.07
C THR A 25 2.00 -14.47 -8.38
N LEU A 26 0.75 -14.91 -8.56
CA LEU A 26 0.31 -15.56 -9.79
C LEU A 26 0.45 -14.65 -11.01
N ALA A 27 0.08 -13.37 -10.88
CA ALA A 27 0.23 -12.37 -11.94
C ALA A 27 1.70 -12.16 -12.32
N ILE A 28 2.61 -12.06 -11.33
CA ILE A 28 4.05 -11.93 -11.58
C ILE A 28 4.60 -13.18 -12.28
N ILE A 29 4.27 -14.38 -11.79
CA ILE A 29 4.68 -15.64 -12.45
C ILE A 29 4.18 -15.68 -13.89
N THR A 30 2.93 -15.31 -14.11
CA THR A 30 2.32 -15.28 -15.46
C THR A 30 3.06 -14.30 -16.36
N GLY A 31 3.34 -13.09 -15.88
CA GLY A 31 4.10 -12.09 -16.62
C GLY A 31 5.55 -12.50 -16.88
N SER A 32 6.21 -13.19 -15.94
CA SER A 32 7.55 -13.75 -16.16
C SER A 32 7.57 -14.87 -17.19
N VAL A 33 6.49 -15.64 -17.35
CA VAL A 33 6.36 -16.64 -18.42
C VAL A 33 6.13 -15.97 -19.77
N ILE A 34 5.31 -14.92 -19.83
CA ILE A 34 5.01 -14.18 -21.07
C ILE A 34 6.21 -13.33 -21.51
N TYR A 35 6.92 -12.73 -20.56
CA TYR A 35 8.04 -11.81 -20.77
C TYR A 35 9.32 -12.33 -20.07
N PRO A 36 9.89 -13.47 -20.52
CA PRO A 36 11.02 -14.12 -19.84
C PRO A 36 12.29 -13.27 -19.83
N SER A 37 12.42 -12.33 -20.75
CA SER A 37 13.57 -11.41 -20.80
C SER A 37 13.59 -10.42 -19.61
N ILE A 38 12.57 -10.39 -18.75
CA ILE A 38 12.56 -9.56 -17.54
C ILE A 38 13.71 -9.90 -16.60
N PHE A 39 14.18 -11.14 -16.60
CA PHE A 39 15.32 -11.57 -15.79
C PHE A 39 16.67 -11.02 -16.28
N ALA A 40 16.73 -10.46 -17.49
CA ALA A 40 17.90 -9.80 -18.04
C ALA A 40 17.93 -8.28 -17.78
N LEU A 41 16.89 -7.71 -17.16
CA LEU A 41 16.88 -6.29 -16.81
C LEU A 41 17.80 -6.03 -15.62
N ASP A 42 18.47 -4.88 -15.65
CA ASP A 42 19.29 -4.42 -14.54
C ASP A 42 18.46 -4.31 -13.25
N GLY A 43 18.95 -4.92 -12.17
CA GLY A 43 18.27 -4.92 -10.88
C GLY A 43 17.07 -5.88 -10.76
N ALA A 44 16.72 -6.66 -11.79
CA ALA A 44 15.59 -7.60 -11.73
C ALA A 44 15.67 -8.55 -10.52
N ALA A 45 16.85 -9.10 -10.25
CA ALA A 45 17.07 -9.98 -9.09
C ALA A 45 16.81 -9.27 -7.75
N VAL A 46 17.16 -7.99 -7.64
CA VAL A 46 16.92 -7.18 -6.43
C VAL A 46 15.42 -6.97 -6.23
N TYR A 47 14.71 -6.54 -7.26
CA TYR A 47 13.25 -6.32 -7.17
C TYR A 47 12.49 -7.61 -6.87
N LEU A 48 12.82 -8.72 -7.54
CA LEU A 48 12.20 -10.02 -7.26
C LEU A 48 12.53 -10.53 -5.85
N GLY A 49 13.76 -10.32 -5.38
CA GLY A 49 14.14 -10.60 -4.00
C GLY A 49 13.32 -9.79 -2.99
N LEU A 50 13.14 -8.49 -3.24
CA LEU A 50 12.29 -7.60 -2.43
C LEU A 50 10.83 -8.04 -2.45
N PHE A 51 10.31 -8.48 -3.60
CA PHE A 51 8.96 -9.03 -3.70
C PHE A 51 8.80 -10.28 -2.83
N VAL A 52 9.70 -11.27 -2.97
CA VAL A 52 9.64 -12.52 -2.20
C VAL A 52 9.74 -12.23 -0.71
N LEU A 53 10.69 -11.40 -0.29
CA LEU A 53 10.84 -10.99 1.10
C LEU A 53 9.57 -10.31 1.62
N SER A 54 9.00 -9.39 0.85
CA SER A 54 7.76 -8.69 1.22
C SER A 54 6.58 -9.65 1.32
N ALA A 55 6.39 -10.54 0.35
CA ALA A 55 5.31 -11.53 0.37
C ALA A 55 5.41 -12.45 1.59
N VAL A 56 6.61 -12.95 1.92
CA VAL A 56 6.84 -13.77 3.11
C VAL A 56 6.54 -12.98 4.39
N CYS A 57 7.06 -11.76 4.51
CA CYS A 57 6.78 -10.87 5.65
C CYS A 57 5.27 -10.61 5.81
N TYR A 58 4.56 -10.35 4.72
CA TYR A 58 3.11 -10.17 4.73
C TYR A 58 2.38 -11.41 5.24
N LEU A 59 2.70 -12.59 4.72
CA LEU A 59 2.06 -13.84 5.11
C LEU A 59 2.31 -14.17 6.58
N ILE A 60 3.55 -14.02 7.05
CA ILE A 60 3.91 -14.21 8.47
C ILE A 60 3.15 -13.20 9.33
N PHE A 61 3.17 -11.91 8.97
CA PHE A 61 2.55 -10.86 9.74
C PHE A 61 1.03 -11.06 9.85
N VAL A 62 0.37 -11.32 8.72
CA VAL A 62 -1.07 -11.62 8.69
C VAL A 62 -1.38 -12.86 9.54
N TRP A 63 -0.60 -13.93 9.43
CA TRP A 63 -0.85 -15.16 10.17
C TRP A 63 -0.68 -15.00 11.69
N VAL A 64 0.37 -14.32 12.12
CA VAL A 64 0.69 -14.13 13.54
C VAL A 64 -0.28 -13.14 14.18
N PHE A 65 -0.48 -11.96 13.58
CA PHE A 65 -1.17 -10.86 14.25
C PHE A 65 -2.70 -10.89 14.12
N THR A 66 -3.27 -11.74 13.25
CA THR A 66 -4.73 -11.89 13.15
C THR A 66 -5.29 -13.07 13.97
N ARG A 67 -4.46 -13.81 14.72
CA ARG A 67 -4.90 -14.98 15.51
C ARG A 67 -5.60 -14.60 16.82
N ARG A 68 -5.06 -13.63 17.56
CA ARG A 68 -5.64 -13.10 18.82
C ARG A 68 -5.20 -11.65 18.99
N ALA A 69 -6.09 -10.69 18.70
CA ALA A 69 -5.77 -9.27 18.82
C ALA A 69 -6.36 -8.68 20.12
N PRO A 70 -5.52 -8.14 21.03
CA PRO A 70 -5.94 -7.26 22.13
C PRO A 70 -6.80 -6.08 21.63
N PHE A 71 -7.57 -5.44 22.53
CA PHE A 71 -8.47 -4.33 22.17
C PHE A 71 -7.79 -3.19 21.38
N ALA A 72 -6.63 -2.70 21.86
CA ALA A 72 -5.88 -1.63 21.18
C ALA A 72 -5.44 -2.04 19.77
N ASP A 73 -5.11 -3.32 19.60
CA ASP A 73 -4.75 -3.88 18.29
C ASP A 73 -6.00 -4.05 17.41
N GLY A 74 -7.18 -4.32 17.99
CA GLY A 74 -8.45 -4.38 17.28
C GLY A 74 -8.92 -3.03 16.73
N LEU A 75 -8.75 -1.95 17.49
CA LEU A 75 -9.00 -0.60 16.98
C LEU A 75 -8.05 -0.29 15.81
N ALA A 76 -6.77 -0.61 15.97
CA ALA A 76 -5.77 -0.38 14.94
C ALA A 76 -6.07 -1.16 13.66
N LEU A 77 -6.51 -2.42 13.78
CA LEU A 77 -6.95 -3.25 12.65
C LEU A 77 -8.16 -2.66 11.92
N ARG A 78 -9.19 -2.21 12.66
CA ARG A 78 -10.40 -1.63 12.05
C ARG A 78 -10.09 -0.33 11.30
N HIS A 79 -9.34 0.57 11.94
CA HIS A 79 -8.93 1.81 11.30
C HIS A 79 -7.95 1.56 10.16
N GLY A 80 -6.98 0.66 10.33
CA GLY A 80 -6.05 0.28 9.29
C GLY A 80 -6.76 -0.23 8.03
N LEU A 81 -7.80 -1.05 8.18
CA LEU A 81 -8.62 -1.50 7.05
C LEU A 81 -9.42 -0.38 6.39
N LEU A 82 -10.11 0.44 7.18
CA LEU A 82 -10.90 1.55 6.65
C LEU A 82 -10.02 2.53 5.87
N TRP A 83 -8.94 3.01 6.51
CA TRP A 83 -8.02 3.95 5.90
C TRP A 83 -7.21 3.31 4.78
N GLY A 84 -6.85 2.03 4.90
CA GLY A 84 -6.19 1.26 3.84
C GLY A 84 -7.03 1.12 2.59
N GLY A 85 -8.35 0.90 2.73
CA GLY A 85 -9.28 0.88 1.59
C GLY A 85 -9.39 2.24 0.91
N LEU A 86 -9.48 3.33 1.68
CA LEU A 86 -9.47 4.69 1.13
C LEU A 86 -8.13 5.02 0.44
N LEU A 87 -7.00 4.65 1.05
CA LEU A 87 -5.67 4.78 0.45
C LEU A 87 -5.58 4.01 -0.86
N SER A 88 -6.08 2.77 -0.90
CA SER A 88 -6.12 1.96 -2.11
C SER A 88 -6.91 2.67 -3.21
N GLY A 89 -8.06 3.26 -2.88
CA GLY A 89 -8.84 4.06 -3.82
C GLY A 89 -8.09 5.27 -4.36
N LEU A 90 -7.37 6.01 -3.50
CA LEU A 90 -6.58 7.17 -3.92
C LEU A 90 -5.42 6.77 -4.84
N TRP A 91 -4.65 5.74 -4.47
CA TRP A 91 -3.60 5.24 -5.35
C TRP A 91 -4.15 4.69 -6.66
N LEU A 92 -5.32 4.03 -6.67
CA LEU A 92 -5.95 3.62 -7.92
C LEU A 92 -6.34 4.83 -8.79
N ILE A 93 -6.86 5.91 -8.20
CA ILE A 93 -7.14 7.14 -8.96
C ILE A 93 -5.86 7.72 -9.55
N GLU A 94 -4.79 7.83 -8.76
CA GLU A 94 -3.47 8.30 -9.22
C GLU A 94 -2.93 7.42 -10.35
N ILE A 95 -2.87 6.09 -10.14
CA ILE A 95 -2.38 5.13 -11.12
C ILE A 95 -3.20 5.21 -12.40
N MET A 96 -4.53 5.18 -12.33
CA MET A 96 -5.38 5.22 -13.54
C MET A 96 -5.25 6.57 -14.26
N SER A 97 -5.22 7.68 -13.53
CA SER A 97 -5.09 9.01 -14.15
C SER A 97 -3.73 9.22 -14.77
N GLY A 98 -2.64 8.79 -14.12
CA GLY A 98 -1.27 8.91 -14.64
C GLY A 98 -1.00 8.01 -15.85
N ASN A 99 -1.67 6.86 -15.94
CA ASN A 99 -1.43 5.89 -17.01
C ASN A 99 -2.43 5.98 -18.19
N PHE A 100 -3.63 6.53 -17.98
CA PHE A 100 -4.66 6.60 -19.03
C PHE A 100 -5.16 8.01 -19.33
N GLY A 101 -4.88 8.99 -18.47
CA GLY A 101 -5.32 10.36 -18.64
C GLY A 101 -4.42 11.16 -19.61
N ASP A 102 -5.02 12.14 -20.28
CA ASP A 102 -4.26 13.13 -21.04
C ASP A 102 -3.62 14.14 -20.07
N PRO A 103 -2.28 14.23 -20.00
CA PRO A 103 -1.59 15.11 -19.05
C PRO A 103 -1.76 16.60 -19.37
N SER A 104 -2.32 16.97 -20.53
CA SER A 104 -2.66 18.37 -20.84
C SER A 104 -3.90 18.85 -20.08
N LEU A 105 -4.80 17.93 -19.70
CA LEU A 105 -6.07 18.26 -19.05
C LEU A 105 -5.87 18.59 -17.57
N LEU A 106 -6.39 19.75 -17.14
CA LEU A 106 -6.32 20.19 -15.74
C LEU A 106 -6.96 19.19 -14.78
N LEU A 107 -8.08 18.56 -15.18
CA LEU A 107 -8.74 17.53 -14.38
C LEU A 107 -7.84 16.33 -14.09
N ILE A 108 -7.08 15.86 -15.10
CA ILE A 108 -6.17 14.72 -14.93
C ILE A 108 -5.04 15.08 -13.97
N LYS A 109 -4.46 16.28 -14.11
CA LYS A 109 -3.45 16.78 -13.16
C LYS A 109 -3.99 16.85 -11.73
N PHE A 110 -5.22 17.36 -11.57
CA PHE A 110 -5.86 17.45 -10.26
C PHE A 110 -6.11 16.06 -9.65
N LEU A 111 -6.63 15.11 -10.43
CA LEU A 111 -6.85 13.73 -9.97
C LEU A 111 -5.53 13.06 -9.59
N TYR A 112 -4.49 13.21 -10.42
CA TYR A 112 -3.17 12.65 -10.17
C TYR A 112 -2.56 13.24 -8.90
N PHE A 113 -2.20 14.53 -8.91
CA PHE A 113 -1.49 15.18 -7.80
C PHE A 113 -2.34 15.28 -6.54
N GLY A 114 -3.65 15.49 -6.68
CA GLY A 114 -4.58 15.55 -5.55
C GLY A 114 -4.70 14.20 -4.85
N ALA A 115 -4.80 13.11 -5.61
CA ALA A 115 -4.82 11.77 -5.02
C ALA A 115 -3.47 11.39 -4.41
N THR A 116 -2.34 11.70 -5.05
CA THR A 116 -1.00 11.49 -4.48
C THR A 116 -0.86 12.23 -3.14
N LEU A 117 -1.17 13.53 -3.11
CA LEU A 117 -1.06 14.34 -1.90
C LEU A 117 -1.97 13.83 -0.79
N ALA A 118 -3.23 13.51 -1.13
CA ALA A 118 -4.18 12.93 -0.18
C ALA A 118 -3.68 11.59 0.36
N ALA A 119 -3.09 10.74 -0.48
CA ALA A 119 -2.56 9.44 -0.07
C ALA A 119 -1.38 9.56 0.92
N PHE A 120 -0.61 10.65 0.87
CA PHE A 120 0.44 10.95 1.86
C PHE A 120 -0.09 11.55 3.16
N ILE A 121 -1.15 12.37 3.10
CA ILE A 121 -1.73 13.02 4.29
C ILE A 121 -2.62 12.05 5.09
N LEU A 122 -3.35 11.17 4.40
CA LEU A 122 -4.35 10.30 5.03
C LEU A 122 -3.80 9.36 6.12
N PRO A 123 -2.63 8.71 5.97
CA PRO A 123 -2.05 7.87 7.02
C PRO A 123 -1.63 8.67 8.25
N LEU A 124 -1.19 9.93 8.07
CA LEU A 124 -0.87 10.85 9.16
C LEU A 124 -2.14 11.16 9.98
N PHE A 125 -3.23 11.49 9.31
CA PHE A 125 -4.52 11.76 9.97
C PHE A 125 -5.08 10.51 10.66
N ALA A 126 -5.01 9.35 10.00
CA ALA A 126 -5.41 8.07 10.56
C ALA A 126 -4.62 7.73 11.85
N GLY A 127 -3.30 7.94 11.81
CA GLY A 127 -2.41 7.77 12.96
C GLY A 127 -2.74 8.73 14.11
N LEU A 128 -3.00 10.00 13.79
CA LEU A 128 -3.43 11.02 14.74
C LEU A 128 -4.69 10.62 15.48
N LEU A 129 -5.73 10.20 14.74
CA LEU A 129 -6.99 9.74 15.35
C LEU A 129 -6.78 8.52 16.26
N GLY A 130 -5.99 7.54 15.83
CA GLY A 130 -5.68 6.37 16.66
C GLY A 130 -4.92 6.73 17.94
N GLY A 131 -3.97 7.67 17.83
CA GLY A 131 -3.24 8.23 18.98
C GLY A 131 -4.18 8.95 19.94
N LEU A 132 -5.07 9.81 19.42
CA LEU A 132 -6.07 10.55 20.21
C LEU A 132 -7.05 9.62 20.95
N GLN A 133 -7.47 8.53 20.31
CA GLN A 133 -8.44 7.60 20.88
C GLN A 133 -7.84 6.69 21.96
N THR A 134 -6.55 6.37 21.87
CA THR A 134 -5.93 5.36 22.76
C THR A 134 -4.89 5.91 23.72
N GLY A 135 -4.40 7.14 23.49
CA GLY A 135 -3.26 7.71 24.23
C GLY A 135 -1.94 6.99 23.96
N ARG A 136 -1.83 6.20 22.90
CA ARG A 136 -0.65 5.39 22.55
C ARG A 136 -0.22 5.64 21.10
N SER A 137 1.03 6.06 20.90
CA SER A 137 1.60 6.27 19.55
C SER A 137 1.67 4.96 18.74
N ARG A 138 1.94 3.83 19.41
CA ARG A 138 1.94 2.48 18.81
C ARG A 138 0.65 2.17 18.05
N THR A 139 -0.50 2.66 18.52
CA THR A 139 -1.78 2.48 17.80
C THR A 139 -1.72 3.14 16.43
N GLY A 140 -1.15 4.35 16.33
CA GLY A 140 -0.99 5.05 15.05
C GLY A 140 -0.05 4.31 14.10
N THR A 141 1.08 3.81 14.60
CA THR A 141 1.99 2.94 13.82
C THR A 141 1.26 1.72 13.25
N LEU A 142 0.46 1.03 14.07
CA LEU A 142 -0.27 -0.16 13.64
C LEU A 142 -1.38 0.16 12.64
N ILE A 143 -2.10 1.28 12.80
CA ILE A 143 -3.08 1.74 11.80
C ILE A 143 -2.39 1.98 10.46
N GLY A 144 -1.27 2.72 10.49
CA GLY A 144 -0.47 3.01 9.32
C GLY A 144 0.07 1.75 8.63
N LEU A 145 0.57 0.80 9.42
CA LEU A 145 1.05 -0.48 8.92
C LEU A 145 -0.07 -1.29 8.26
N TRP A 146 -1.19 -1.54 8.95
CA TRP A 146 -2.29 -2.32 8.39
C TRP A 146 -2.92 -1.67 7.15
N GLY A 147 -3.07 -0.34 7.17
CA GLY A 147 -3.52 0.40 6.01
C GLY A 147 -2.53 0.33 4.86
N GLY A 148 -1.24 0.43 5.16
CA GLY A 148 -0.14 0.29 4.22
C GLY A 148 -0.04 -1.10 3.57
N LEU A 149 -0.27 -2.17 4.33
CA LEU A 149 -0.29 -3.55 3.80
C LEU A 149 -1.42 -3.74 2.79
N LEU A 150 -2.64 -3.30 3.13
CA LEU A 150 -3.78 -3.40 2.22
C LEU A 150 -3.54 -2.56 0.97
N ASN A 151 -3.15 -1.30 1.14
CA ASN A 151 -2.84 -0.39 0.06
C ASN A 151 -1.74 -0.91 -0.88
N GLY A 152 -0.60 -1.31 -0.31
CA GLY A 152 0.53 -1.82 -1.08
C GLY A 152 0.17 -3.05 -1.91
N THR A 153 -0.65 -3.96 -1.34
CA THR A 153 -1.15 -5.12 -2.09
C THR A 153 -2.04 -4.71 -3.26
N CYS A 154 -3.01 -3.81 -3.03
CA CYS A 154 -3.92 -3.34 -4.07
C CYS A 154 -3.21 -2.58 -5.19
N ALA A 155 -2.32 -1.64 -4.85
CA ALA A 155 -1.55 -0.87 -5.82
C ALA A 155 -0.58 -1.76 -6.60
N CYS A 156 0.11 -2.71 -5.93
CA CYS A 156 0.97 -3.68 -6.60
C CYS A 156 0.19 -4.53 -7.60
N LEU A 157 -0.95 -5.09 -7.19
CA LEU A 157 -1.81 -5.88 -8.07
C LEU A 157 -2.32 -5.06 -9.27
N ALA A 158 -2.69 -3.79 -9.05
CA ALA A 158 -3.14 -2.90 -10.11
C ALA A 158 -2.03 -2.63 -11.13
N LEU A 159 -0.82 -2.27 -10.68
CA LEU A 159 0.32 -1.99 -11.57
C LEU A 159 0.76 -3.23 -12.35
N VAL A 160 0.91 -4.38 -11.69
CA VAL A 160 1.21 -5.65 -12.39
C VAL A 160 0.09 -6.00 -13.38
N GLY A 161 -1.17 -5.77 -13.01
CA GLY A 161 -2.32 -5.94 -13.90
C GLY A 161 -2.26 -5.03 -15.12
N LEU A 162 -1.89 -3.75 -14.97
CA LEU A 162 -1.67 -2.84 -16.09
C LEU A 162 -0.58 -3.36 -17.03
N GLY A 163 0.57 -3.78 -16.47
CA GLY A 163 1.68 -4.33 -17.25
C GLY A 163 1.33 -5.61 -18.00
N LEU A 164 0.39 -6.42 -17.50
CA LEU A 164 -0.09 -7.65 -18.15
C LEU A 164 -1.16 -7.37 -19.22
N PHE A 165 -2.23 -6.68 -18.84
CA PHE A 165 -3.43 -6.59 -19.67
C PHE A 165 -3.40 -5.41 -20.64
N PHE A 166 -2.59 -4.38 -20.36
CA PHE A 166 -2.52 -3.16 -21.16
C PHE A 166 -1.14 -2.93 -21.77
N ASN A 167 -0.26 -3.94 -21.76
CA ASN A 167 1.11 -3.86 -22.30
C ASN A 167 1.14 -3.26 -23.71
N GLY A 168 0.29 -3.77 -24.62
CA GLY A 168 0.21 -3.30 -26.00
C GLY A 168 -0.14 -1.82 -26.15
N LYS A 169 -0.93 -1.25 -25.23
CA LYS A 169 -1.22 0.19 -25.22
C LYS A 169 0.05 1.00 -24.90
N PHE A 170 0.78 0.59 -23.87
CA PHE A 170 1.97 1.32 -23.40
C PHE A 170 3.16 1.20 -24.36
N GLN A 171 3.19 0.19 -25.24
CA GLN A 171 4.18 0.13 -26.32
C GLN A 171 4.06 1.28 -27.34
N HIS A 172 2.94 2.00 -27.36
CA HIS A 172 2.74 3.17 -28.22
C HIS A 172 2.82 4.49 -27.45
N ASP A 173 3.07 4.45 -26.15
CA ASP A 173 3.17 5.66 -25.34
C ASP A 173 4.50 6.40 -25.62
N PRO A 174 4.46 7.69 -26.01
CA PRO A 174 5.67 8.43 -26.36
C PRO A 174 6.68 8.56 -25.21
N GLN A 175 6.24 8.55 -23.95
CA GLN A 175 7.16 8.59 -22.80
C GLN A 175 7.87 7.25 -22.64
N THR A 176 7.12 6.15 -22.66
CA THR A 176 7.64 4.78 -22.58
C THR A 176 8.67 4.51 -23.69
N LEU A 177 8.39 4.95 -24.93
CA LEU A 177 9.33 4.80 -26.05
C LEU A 177 10.65 5.57 -25.83
N ARG A 178 10.58 6.77 -25.24
CA ARG A 178 11.77 7.57 -24.90
C ARG A 178 12.58 6.91 -23.79
N GLU A 179 11.93 6.43 -22.74
CA GLU A 179 12.60 5.79 -21.62
C GLU A 179 13.21 4.44 -22.02
N PHE A 180 12.51 3.66 -22.86
CA PHE A 180 13.02 2.41 -23.43
C PHE A 180 14.33 2.61 -24.20
N ALA A 181 14.44 3.68 -25.00
CA ALA A 181 15.64 4.00 -25.78
C ALA A 181 16.92 4.17 -24.94
N HIS A 182 16.78 4.41 -23.63
CA HIS A 182 17.88 4.58 -22.69
C HIS A 182 17.95 3.47 -21.62
N SER A 183 17.02 2.51 -21.65
CA SER A 183 16.85 1.52 -20.57
C SER A 183 17.83 0.34 -20.62
N GLY A 184 18.41 0.04 -21.79
CA GLY A 184 19.18 -1.19 -22.01
C GLY A 184 18.32 -2.47 -22.05
N ALA A 185 16.98 -2.35 -21.97
CA ALA A 185 16.10 -3.51 -22.00
C ALA A 185 16.11 -4.22 -23.37
N PRO A 186 15.98 -5.56 -23.40
CA PRO A 186 16.14 -6.34 -24.63
C PRO A 186 15.00 -6.16 -25.63
N ASN A 187 13.81 -5.78 -25.17
CA ASN A 187 12.66 -5.46 -26.02
C ASN A 187 11.63 -4.60 -25.26
N LEU A 188 10.85 -3.84 -26.01
CA LEU A 188 9.87 -2.89 -25.48
C LEU A 188 8.76 -3.56 -24.62
N PRO A 189 8.15 -4.70 -25.00
CA PRO A 189 7.15 -5.35 -24.15
C PRO A 189 7.68 -5.75 -22.77
N THR A 190 8.93 -6.25 -22.72
CA THR A 190 9.61 -6.62 -21.48
C THR A 190 9.89 -5.39 -20.63
N TYR A 191 10.34 -4.29 -21.24
CA TYR A 191 10.55 -3.02 -20.55
C TYR A 191 9.27 -2.52 -19.89
N VAL A 192 8.16 -2.47 -20.65
CA VAL A 192 6.84 -2.07 -20.14
C VAL A 192 6.42 -2.92 -18.94
N PHE A 193 6.46 -4.25 -19.07
CA PHE A 193 6.07 -5.11 -17.96
C PHE A 193 7.02 -4.95 -16.75
N GLY A 194 8.33 -4.82 -17.01
CA GLY A 194 9.35 -4.60 -15.99
C GLY A 194 9.17 -3.32 -15.19
N ASP A 195 8.81 -2.22 -15.87
CA ASP A 195 8.58 -0.92 -15.22
C ASP A 195 7.35 -0.95 -14.29
N PHE A 196 6.23 -1.48 -14.79
CA PHE A 196 5.04 -1.72 -13.97
C PHE A 196 5.30 -2.67 -12.79
N LEU A 197 6.09 -3.72 -13.01
CA LEU A 197 6.48 -4.65 -11.95
C LEU A 197 7.32 -3.94 -10.88
N ALA A 198 8.33 -3.16 -11.27
CA ALA A 198 9.17 -2.41 -10.35
C ALA A 198 8.34 -1.39 -9.55
N GLY A 199 7.47 -0.63 -10.21
CA GLY A 199 6.53 0.28 -9.56
C GLY A 199 5.57 -0.43 -8.60
N GLY A 200 5.06 -1.59 -9.00
CA GLY A 200 4.19 -2.42 -8.16
C GLY A 200 4.91 -2.94 -6.92
N ILE A 201 6.13 -3.43 -7.05
CA ILE A 201 6.95 -3.90 -5.92
C ILE A 201 7.28 -2.74 -4.99
N ASN A 202 7.61 -1.57 -5.52
CA ASN A 202 7.86 -0.37 -4.72
C ASN A 202 6.64 0.00 -3.86
N HIS A 203 5.42 -0.15 -4.39
CA HIS A 203 4.20 0.03 -3.60
C HIS A 203 4.03 -1.03 -2.51
N LEU A 204 4.43 -2.26 -2.78
CA LEU A 204 4.26 -3.37 -1.86
C LEU A 204 5.09 -3.22 -0.58
N TRP A 205 6.28 -2.63 -0.63
CA TRP A 205 7.16 -2.54 0.55
C TRP A 205 7.42 -1.10 1.02
N LEU A 206 7.68 -0.17 0.09
CA LEU A 206 8.04 1.20 0.45
C LEU A 206 6.80 2.04 0.67
N VAL A 207 6.00 2.25 -0.38
CA VAL A 207 4.85 3.19 -0.32
C VAL A 207 3.76 2.66 0.62
N GLY A 208 3.51 1.36 0.60
CA GLY A 208 2.53 0.72 1.47
C GLY A 208 3.01 0.70 2.93
N PRO A 209 3.66 -0.38 3.39
CA PRO A 209 3.89 -0.60 4.81
C PRO A 209 4.94 0.35 5.41
N ALA A 210 6.03 0.68 4.71
CA ALA A 210 7.07 1.54 5.29
C ALA A 210 6.58 2.99 5.48
N LEU A 211 6.11 3.64 4.41
CA LEU A 211 5.57 5.01 4.51
C LEU A 211 4.27 5.06 5.30
N GLY A 212 3.39 4.07 5.16
CA GLY A 212 2.19 3.96 5.99
C GLY A 212 2.53 3.91 7.49
N SER A 213 3.50 3.08 7.88
CA SER A 213 3.97 3.00 9.27
C SER A 213 4.63 4.29 9.74
N LEU A 214 5.45 4.93 8.90
CA LEU A 214 6.12 6.19 9.21
C LEU A 214 5.10 7.30 9.49
N PHE A 215 4.21 7.59 8.54
CA PHE A 215 3.20 8.64 8.70
C PHE A 215 2.18 8.31 9.79
N GLY A 216 1.77 7.05 9.91
CA GLY A 216 0.93 6.59 11.02
C GLY A 216 1.59 6.81 12.38
N THR A 217 2.90 6.59 12.49
CA THR A 217 3.68 6.86 13.71
C THR A 217 3.73 8.35 14.00
N LEU A 218 4.06 9.18 13.01
CA LEU A 218 4.08 10.64 13.17
C LEU A 218 2.73 11.17 13.67
N GLY A 219 1.63 10.70 13.07
CA GLY A 219 0.29 11.05 13.53
C GLY A 219 0.05 10.58 14.96
N GLY A 220 0.38 9.33 15.26
CA GLY A 220 0.23 8.74 16.59
C GLY A 220 1.03 9.47 17.68
N LEU A 221 2.24 9.96 17.35
CA LEU A 221 3.08 10.76 18.25
C LEU A 221 2.45 12.10 18.60
N VAL A 222 1.72 12.73 17.67
CA VAL A 222 0.96 13.97 17.94
C VAL A 222 -0.32 13.67 18.72
N GLY A 223 -1.04 12.60 18.37
CA GLY A 223 -2.34 12.30 18.97
C GLY A 223 -2.26 11.80 20.41
N ALA A 224 -1.25 10.99 20.74
CA ALA A 224 -1.16 10.35 22.04
C ALA A 224 -0.99 11.32 23.22
N PRO A 225 -0.13 12.36 23.17
CA PRO A 225 -0.02 13.37 24.23
C PRO A 225 -1.30 14.17 24.44
N LEU A 226 -1.98 14.55 23.36
CA LEU A 226 -3.24 15.30 23.41
C LEU A 226 -4.35 14.51 24.11
N ALA A 227 -4.39 13.19 23.93
CA ALA A 227 -5.31 12.31 24.66
C ALA A 227 -5.04 12.31 26.17
N LYS A 228 -3.76 12.31 26.56
CA LYS A 228 -3.36 12.31 27.98
C LYS A 228 -3.71 13.61 28.67
N GLN A 229 -3.60 14.75 27.99
CA GLN A 229 -4.03 16.05 28.52
C GLN A 229 -5.54 16.12 28.76
N ARG A 230 -6.33 15.42 27.96
CA ARG A 230 -7.78 15.31 28.13
C ARG A 230 -8.20 14.32 29.21
N SER A 231 -7.32 13.37 29.58
CA SER A 231 -7.50 12.44 30.71
C SER A 231 -7.21 13.21 31.99
N PRO A 232 -8.23 13.79 32.64
CA PRO A 232 -7.98 14.90 33.52
C PRO A 232 -7.48 14.37 34.86
N SER A 233 -6.58 15.14 35.44
CA SER A 233 -6.37 15.28 36.88
C SER A 233 -7.66 15.60 37.68
N THR A 234 -8.87 15.44 37.12
CA THR A 234 -10.21 15.55 37.76
C THR A 234 -10.55 14.43 38.75
N ARG A 235 -9.58 13.61 39.18
CA ARG A 235 -9.75 12.70 40.33
C ARG A 235 -8.97 13.11 41.58
N ARG A 236 -8.30 14.27 41.59
CA ARG A 236 -7.58 14.77 42.79
C ARG A 236 -8.27 15.94 43.51
N ALA A 237 -9.53 16.21 43.21
CA ALA A 237 -10.32 17.23 43.91
C ALA A 237 -11.74 16.78 44.30
N ALA A 238 -11.95 15.46 44.47
CA ALA A 238 -13.19 14.90 45.04
C ALA A 238 -12.84 13.92 46.15
#